data_AF-A0A969VTS5-F1
#
_entry.id   AF-A0A969VTS5-F1
#
_cell.length_a   1.000
_cell.length_b   1.000
_cell.length_c   1.000
_cell.angle_alpha   90.00
_cell.angle_beta   90.00
_cell.angle_gamma   90.00
#
_symmetry.space_group_name_H-M   'P 1'
#
loop_
_entity.id
_entity.type
_entity.pdbx_description
1 polymer ?
#
loop_
_entity_poly.entity_id
_entity_poly.type
_entity_poly.pdbx_seq_one_letter_code
_entity_poly.pdbx_strand_id
1 'polypeptide(L)' 'MKYIAKKKFGQNFLKDTSIIHAIIQSINPLPDDLLIEIGPGLGALTKP' A
#
# COMPACT_ATOMS: atom_id res chain seq x y z
N MET A 1 5.72 14.53 12.56
CA MET A 1 7.07 14.12 12.13
C MET A 1 6.96 13.31 10.85
N LYS A 2 7.80 13.59 9.84
CA LYS A 2 7.82 12.85 8.58
C LYS A 2 8.62 11.55 8.77
N TYR A 3 8.01 10.41 8.49
CA TYR A 3 8.74 9.13 8.52
C TYR A 3 9.79 9.11 7.39
N ILE A 4 10.99 8.63 7.71
CA ILE A 4 12.10 8.52 6.75
C ILE A 4 12.28 7.04 6.39
N ALA A 5 12.21 6.72 5.09
CA ALA A 5 12.39 5.37 4.59
C ALA A 5 13.79 4.84 4.88
N LYS A 6 13.89 3.61 5.37
CA LYS A 6 15.16 2.92 5.64
C LYS A 6 15.48 1.99 4.47
N LYS A 7 16.51 2.33 3.69
CA LYS A 7 16.93 1.55 2.50
C LYS A 7 17.24 0.08 2.81
N LYS A 8 17.81 -0.22 3.98
CA LYS A 8 18.12 -1.59 4.41
C LYS A 8 16.88 -2.49 4.57
N PHE A 9 15.69 -1.90 4.67
CA PHE A 9 14.42 -2.63 4.72
C PHE A 9 13.65 -2.56 3.40
N GLY A 10 14.28 -2.08 2.31
CA GLY A 10 13.64 -1.99 0.99
C GLY A 10 12.43 -1.06 0.93
N GLN A 11 12.26 -0.15 1.90
CA GLN A 11 11.09 0.71 1.99
C GLN A 11 11.07 1.73 0.85
N ASN A 12 10.13 1.54 -0.09
CA ASN A 12 9.77 2.50 -1.11
C ASN A 12 8.27 2.76 -0.96
N PHE A 13 7.90 3.99 -0.62
CA PHE A 13 6.49 4.33 -0.34
C PHE A 13 5.81 4.86 -1.60
N LEU A 14 4.67 4.27 -1.94
CA LEU A 14 3.76 4.79 -2.96
C LEU A 14 3.25 6.17 -2.53
N LYS A 15 3.17 7.08 -3.50
CA LYS A 15 2.69 8.46 -3.29
C LYS A 15 1.67 8.91 -4.34
N ASP A 16 1.68 8.28 -5.51
CA ASP A 16 0.74 8.59 -6.58
C ASP A 16 -0.58 7.88 -6.30
N THR A 17 -1.62 8.66 -6.07
CA THR A 17 -2.97 8.16 -5.77
C THR A 17 -3.58 7.44 -6.96
N SER A 18 -3.26 7.81 -8.21
CA SER A 18 -3.79 7.15 -9.40
C SER A 18 -3.26 5.71 -9.51
N ILE A 19 -1.98 5.52 -9.21
CA ILE A 19 -1.36 4.19 -9.18
C ILE A 19 -1.92 3.36 -8.03
N ILE A 20 -2.12 3.96 -6.84
CA ILE A 20 -2.75 3.28 -5.70
C ILE A 20 -4.15 2.77 -6.09
N HIS A 21 -4.98 3.61 -6.71
CA HIS A 21 -6.31 3.20 -7.16
C HIS A 21 -6.25 2.13 -8.25
N ALA A 22 -5.33 2.23 -9.22
CA ALA A 22 -5.15 1.22 -10.25
C ALA A 22 -4.76 -0.15 -9.66
N ILE A 23 -3.89 -0.17 -8.63
CA ILE A 23 -3.55 -1.40 -7.89
C ILE A 23 -4.79 -1.97 -7.21
N ILE A 24 -5.53 -1.17 -6.46
CA ILE A 24 -6.75 -1.62 -5.77
C ILE A 24 -7.77 -2.18 -6.75
N GLN A 25 -7.99 -1.50 -7.88
CA GLN A 25 -8.90 -1.97 -8.93
C GLN A 25 -8.43 -3.28 -9.57
N SER A 26 -7.12 -3.47 -9.73
CA SER A 26 -6.58 -4.72 -10.29
C SER A 26 -6.73 -5.91 -9.34
N ILE A 27 -6.66 -5.68 -8.02
CA ILE A 27 -6.92 -6.68 -6.99
C ILE A 27 -8.43 -6.97 -6.92
N ASN A 28 -9.26 -5.94 -7.08
CA ASN A 28 -10.72 -5.99 -6.99
C ASN A 28 -11.22 -6.73 -5.73
N PRO A 29 -10.84 -6.27 -4.52
CA PRO A 29 -11.19 -6.95 -3.28
C PRO A 29 -12.70 -6.90 -3.03
N LEU A 30 -13.26 -8.03 -2.61
CA LEU A 30 -14.66 -8.16 -2.21
C LEU A 30 -14.80 -8.18 -0.68
N PRO A 31 -15.98 -7.85 -0.12
CA PRO A 31 -16.18 -7.77 1.32
C PRO A 31 -15.84 -9.04 2.09
N ASP A 32 -16.01 -10.21 1.47
CA ASP A 32 -15.77 -11.51 2.09
C ASP A 32 -14.37 -12.09 1.78
N ASP A 33 -13.53 -11.34 1.04
CA ASP A 33 -12.17 -11.78 0.74
C ASP A 33 -11.28 -11.69 1.99
N LEU A 34 -10.54 -12.77 2.24
CA LEU A 34 -9.44 -12.74 3.19
C LEU A 34 -8.17 -12.24 2.47
N LEU A 35 -7.83 -10.96 2.68
CA LEU A 35 -6.68 -10.33 2.05
C LEU A 35 -5.50 -10.17 3.03
N ILE A 36 -4.28 -10.45 2.55
CA ILE A 36 -3.04 -10.26 3.31
C ILE A 36 -2.17 -9.23 2.61
N GLU A 37 -1.87 -8.13 3.30
CA GLU A 37 -0.90 -7.13 2.86
C GLU A 37 0.46 -7.38 3.51
N ILE A 38 1.50 -7.59 2.69
CA ILE A 38 2.88 -7.77 3.17
C ILE A 38 3.62 -6.44 3.05
N GLY A 39 4.14 -5.95 4.18
CA GLY A 39 4.90 -4.70 4.22
C GLY A 39 4.05 -3.45 3.97
N PRO A 40 2.98 -3.22 4.75
CA PRO A 40 2.04 -2.11 4.51
C PRO A 40 2.69 -0.73 4.58
N GLY A 41 3.85 -0.62 5.25
CA GLY A 41 4.61 0.62 5.32
C GLY A 41 3.80 1.73 5.98
N LEU A 42 3.50 2.79 5.23
CA LEU A 42 2.66 3.91 5.68
C LEU A 42 1.15 3.67 5.49
N GLY A 43 0.75 2.50 5.00
CA GLY A 43 -0.65 2.10 4.80
C GLY A 43 -1.28 2.67 3.54
N ALA A 44 -0.49 2.87 2.48
CA ALA A 44 -0.97 3.47 1.22
C ALA A 44 -2.09 2.65 0.55
N LEU A 45 -2.08 1.32 0.71
CA LEU A 45 -3.13 0.43 0.20
C LEU A 45 -4.14 0.04 1.29
N THR A 46 -3.77 0.19 2.57
CA THR A 46 -4.64 -0.14 3.71
C THR A 46 -5.69 0.96 4.02
N LYS A 47 -5.36 2.24 3.85
CA LYS A 47 -6.22 3.40 4.20
C LYS A 47 -6.38 4.44 3.07
N PRO A 48 -6.54 4.04 1.80
CA PRO A 48 -6.62 4.97 0.67
C PRO A 48 -7.72 6.02 0.84
#